data_AF-A0A968YWP7-F1
#
_entry.id   AF-A0A968YWP7-F1
#
_cell.length_a   1.000
_cell.length_b   1.000
_cell.length_c   1.000
_cell.angle_alpha   90.00
_cell.angle_beta   90.00
_cell.angle_gamma   90.00
#
_symmetry.space_group_name_H-M   'P 1'
#
loop_
_entity.id
_entity.type
_entity.pdbx_description
1 polymer ?
#
loop_
_entity_poly.entity_id
_entity_poly.type
_entity_poly.pdbx_seq_one_letter_code
_entity_poly.pdbx_strand_id
1 'polypeptide(L)' 'GSIAAIIQNFKSISTRRINRIQNNMGRTLWQRNYYEHIIRDNTALQNIQDYIRNNPQSWQQDQLHPNKD' A
#
# COMPACT_ATOMS: atom_id res chain seq x y z
N GLY A 1 4.68 -15.95 -12.72
CA GLY A 1 3.76 -15.36 -11.73
C GLY A 1 3.50 -13.92 -12.10
N SER A 2 2.28 -13.42 -11.89
CA SER A 2 1.92 -12.01 -12.14
C SER A 2 2.16 -11.16 -10.89
N ILE A 3 2.28 -9.84 -11.07
CA ILE A 3 2.34 -8.87 -9.96
C ILE A 3 1.09 -9.01 -9.08
N ALA A 4 -0.08 -9.12 -9.69
CA ALA A 4 -1.34 -9.35 -8.99
C ALA A 4 -1.29 -10.58 -8.05
N ALA A 5 -0.74 -11.71 -8.52
CA ALA A 5 -0.62 -12.91 -7.71
C ALA A 5 0.35 -12.74 -6.52
N ILE A 6 1.45 -12.01 -6.72
CA ILE A 6 2.42 -11.69 -5.65
C ILE A 6 1.77 -10.82 -4.59
N ILE A 7 1.09 -9.74 -4.99
CA ILE A 7 0.41 -8.83 -4.07
C ILE A 7 -0.74 -9.53 -3.33
N GLN A 8 -1.51 -10.39 -4.02
CA GLN A 8 -2.56 -11.20 -3.40
C GLN A 8 -1.98 -12.11 -2.30
N ASN A 9 -0.88 -12.81 -2.59
CA ASN A 9 -0.24 -13.69 -1.63
C ASN A 9 0.30 -12.91 -0.42
N PHE A 10 0.99 -11.79 -0.66
CA PHE A 10 1.49 -10.91 0.38
C PHE A 10 0.38 -10.40 1.30
N LYS A 11 -0.71 -9.86 0.74
CA LYS A 11 -1.87 -9.37 1.51
C LYS A 11 -2.51 -10.51 2.32
N SER A 12 -2.66 -11.70 1.73
CA SER A 12 -3.23 -12.87 2.41
C SER A 12 -2.39 -13.36 3.60
N ILE A 13 -1.08 -13.50 3.43
CA ILE A 13 -0.18 -14.00 4.48
C ILE A 13 -0.08 -12.99 5.63
N SER A 14 0.13 -11.72 5.30
CA SER A 14 0.23 -10.64 6.29
C SER A 14 -1.05 -10.48 7.11
N THR A 15 -2.24 -10.47 6.47
CA THR A 15 -3.52 -10.41 7.18
C THR A 15 -3.70 -11.59 8.13
N ARG A 16 -3.42 -12.82 7.68
CA ARG A 16 -3.53 -14.01 8.56
C ARG A 16 -2.60 -13.91 9.77
N ARG A 17 -1.37 -13.45 9.58
CA ARG A 17 -0.41 -13.29 10.68
C ARG A 17 -0.86 -12.21 11.68
N ILE A 18 -1.28 -11.05 11.18
CA ILE A 18 -1.73 -9.93 12.03
C ILE A 18 -3.00 -10.31 12.80
N ASN A 19 -3.98 -10.94 12.14
CA ASN A 19 -5.21 -11.37 12.80
C ASN A 19 -4.95 -12.38 13.93
N ARG A 20 -3.95 -13.27 13.77
CA ARG A 20 -3.52 -14.18 14.84
C ARG A 20 -2.88 -13.43 16.01
N ILE A 21 -2.01 -12.46 15.74
CA ILE A 21 -1.34 -11.67 16.79
C ILE A 21 -2.35 -10.81 17.56
N GLN A 22 -3.32 -10.22 16.86
CA GLN A 22 -4.29 -9.29 17.44
C GLN A 22 -5.55 -9.96 17.98
N ASN A 23 -5.67 -11.30 17.89
CA ASN A 23 -6.87 -12.07 18.19
C ASN A 23 -8.16 -11.47 17.55
N ASN A 24 -8.02 -10.91 16.35
CA ASN A 24 -9.06 -10.14 15.69
C ASN A 24 -9.32 -10.71 14.31
N MET A 25 -10.18 -11.73 14.25
CA MET A 25 -10.59 -12.38 13.03
C MET A 25 -11.81 -11.65 12.44
N GLY A 26 -11.60 -10.80 11.44
CA GLY A 26 -12.71 -10.18 10.70
C GLY A 26 -12.48 -8.76 10.21
N ARG A 27 -11.44 -8.06 10.69
CA ARG A 27 -11.13 -6.72 10.19
C ARG A 27 -10.44 -6.76 8.83
N THR A 28 -10.93 -5.94 7.91
CA THR A 28 -10.24 -5.64 6.65
C THR A 28 -8.98 -4.83 6.96
N LEU A 29 -7.82 -5.46 6.81
CA LEU A 29 -6.53 -4.81 7.06
C LEU A 29 -6.07 -3.93 5.89
N TRP A 30 -6.31 -4.38 4.66
CA TRP A 30 -5.81 -3.74 3.46
C TRP A 30 -6.91 -2.95 2.77
N GLN A 31 -6.57 -1.76 2.25
CA GLN A 31 -7.38 -1.11 1.24
C GLN A 31 -7.55 -2.03 0.01
N ARG A 32 -8.71 -1.92 -0.65
CA ARG A 32 -9.02 -2.66 -1.88
C ARG A 32 -8.05 -2.23 -2.99
N ASN A 33 -7.68 -3.20 -3.85
CA ASN A 33 -6.73 -3.01 -4.96
C ASN A 33 -5.32 -2.61 -4.51
N TYR A 34 -4.44 -2.36 -5.47
CA TYR A 34 -3.08 -1.87 -5.24
C TYR A 34 -2.72 -0.89 -6.36
N TYR A 35 -1.85 0.06 -6.06
CA TYR A 35 -1.32 0.99 -7.06
C TYR A 35 -0.15 0.34 -7.80
N GLU A 36 -0.16 0.42 -9.12
CA GLU A 36 0.96 -0.01 -9.96
C GLU A 36 1.32 1.08 -10.97
N HIS A 37 2.62 1.30 -11.15
CA HIS A 37 3.15 2.28 -12.09
C HIS A 37 4.50 1.79 -12.61
N ILE A 38 4.67 1.82 -13.94
CA ILE A 38 5.93 1.44 -14.58
C ILE A 38 6.83 2.67 -14.63
N ILE A 39 7.98 2.61 -13.96
CA ILE A 39 9.01 3.65 -14.01
C ILE A 39 9.76 3.54 -15.33
N ARG A 40 9.66 4.57 -16.18
CA ARG A 40 10.23 4.56 -17.54
C ARG A 40 11.45 5.47 -17.71
N ASP A 41 11.66 6.37 -16.76
CA ASP A 41 12.76 7.33 -16.78
C ASP A 41 13.19 7.73 -15.37
N ASN A 42 14.29 8.47 -15.28
CA ASN A 42 14.88 8.89 -14.02
C ASN A 42 14.02 9.91 -13.28
N THR A 43 13.24 10.72 -13.99
CA THR A 43 12.35 11.72 -13.38
C THR A 43 11.20 11.03 -12.65
N ALA A 44 10.57 10.02 -13.27
CA ALA A 44 9.56 9.20 -12.63
C ALA A 44 10.11 8.46 -11.41
N LEU A 45 11.33 7.93 -11.49
CA LEU A 45 12.00 7.30 -10.37
C LEU A 45 12.18 8.27 -9.20
N GLN A 46 12.73 9.46 -9.47
CA GLN A 46 12.97 10.49 -8.46
C GLN A 46 11.66 10.91 -7.78
N ASN A 47 10.62 11.19 -8.56
CA ASN A 47 9.32 11.60 -8.03
C ASN A 47 8.71 10.55 -7.10
N ILE A 48 8.78 9.26 -7.47
CA ILE A 48 8.24 8.17 -6.64
C ILE A 48 9.06 8.01 -5.36
N GLN A 49 10.38 8.12 -5.44
CA GLN A 49 11.22 8.07 -4.24
C GLN A 49 10.92 9.22 -3.29
N ASP A 50 10.76 10.44 -3.81
CA ASP A 50 10.43 11.61 -3.01
C ASP A 50 9.04 11.49 -2.40
N TYR A 51 8.06 10.97 -3.14
CA TYR A 51 6.75 10.63 -2.59
C TYR A 51 6.87 9.66 -1.42
N ILE A 52 7.59 8.54 -1.56
CA ILE A 52 7.75 7.55 -0.49
C ILE A 52 8.40 8.17 0.75
N ARG A 53 9.43 9.00 0.57
CA ARG A 53 10.13 9.67 1.68
C ARG A 53 9.24 10.69 2.40
N ASN A 54 8.45 11.46 1.65
CA ASN A 54 7.71 12.60 2.18
C ASN A 54 6.26 12.28 2.59
N ASN A 55 5.68 11.18 2.10
CA ASN A 55 4.30 10.79 2.40
C ASN A 55 4.00 10.66 3.91
N PRO A 56 4.88 10.07 4.76
CA PRO A 56 4.59 10.01 6.19
C PRO A 56 4.35 11.38 6.84
N GLN A 57 5.06 12.42 6.38
CA GLN A 57 4.90 13.79 6.88
C GLN A 57 3.68 14.50 6.28
N SER A 58 3.32 14.15 5.04
CA SER A 58 2.24 14.80 4.29
C SER A 58 0.92 14.02 4.33
N TRP A 59 0.84 12.95 5.13
CA TRP A 59 -0.25 11.98 5.07
C TRP A 59 -1.63 12.61 5.27
N GLN A 60 -1.76 13.58 6.18
CA GLN A 60 -3.02 14.26 6.44
C GLN A 60 -3.50 15.11 5.26
N GLN A 61 -2.60 15.56 4.38
CA GLN A 61 -2.91 16.35 3.20
C GLN A 61 -2.96 15.49 1.92
N ASP A 62 -2.59 14.22 2.01
CA ASP A 62 -2.50 13.32 0.86
C ASP A 62 -3.85 13.16 0.16
N GLN A 63 -3.85 13.04 -1.17
CA GLN A 63 -5.08 12.92 -1.97
C GLN A 63 -5.77 11.57 -1.82
N LEU A 64 -5.04 10.53 -1.43
CA LEU A 64 -5.54 9.18 -1.22
C LEU A 64 -5.76 8.89 0.28
N HIS A 65 -5.78 9.93 1.13
CA HIS A 65 -6.10 9.77 2.54
C HIS A 65 -7.54 9.22 2.70
N PRO A 66 -7.78 8.18 3.51
CA PRO A 66 -9.09 7.53 3.63
C PRO A 66 -10.24 8.42 4.09
N ASN A 67 -9.91 9.54 4.74
CA ASN A 67 -10.88 10.49 5.29
C ASN A 67 -10.89 11.81 4.52
N LYS A 68 -10.37 11.83 3.29
CA LYS A 68 -10.51 12.99 2.42
C LYS A 68 -11.94 13.00 1.87
N ASP A 69 -12.66 14.09 2.11
CA ASP A 69 -14.08 14.27 1.74
C ASP A 69 -14.34 14.01 0.25
#